data_AF-A0A183G6H4-F1
#
_entry.id   AF-A0A183G6H4-F1
#
_cell.length_a   1.000
_cell.length_b   1.000
_cell.length_c   1.000
_cell.angle_alpha   90.00
_cell.angle_beta   90.00
_cell.angle_gamma   90.00
#
_symmetry.space_group_name_H-M   'P 1'
#
loop_
_entity.id
_entity.type
_entity.pdbx_description
1 polymer ?
#
loop_
_entity_poly.entity_id
_entity_poly.type
_entity_poly.pdbx_seq_one_letter_code
_entity_poly.pdbx_strand_id
1 'polypeptide(L)'
;MMNHMKLMVAQVKVKDSDLGEELKKTFPSVFEEGLGLCTKEKAELQLVQNARPVFRGCRPVAHAAVESVDKELDRLLQMGVIAPMGDDTMGDERGPRSI
;
A
#
# COMPACT_ATOMS: atom_id res chain seq x y z
N MET A 1 1.81 -20.57 12.40
CA MET A 1 2.34 -21.14 11.16
C MET A 1 3.54 -20.29 10.78
N MET A 2 4.75 -20.80 11.02
CA MET A 2 6.00 -20.06 10.75
C MET A 2 6.39 -20.27 9.29
N ASN A 3 6.17 -19.26 8.44
CA ASN A 3 6.74 -19.25 7.10
C ASN A 3 8.12 -18.61 7.18
N HIS A 4 9.12 -19.45 6.98
CA HIS A 4 10.52 -19.10 6.99
C HIS A 4 10.80 -18.17 5.81
N MET A 5 11.17 -16.92 6.08
CA MET A 5 11.95 -16.13 5.13
C MET A 5 13.34 -16.76 5.13
N LYS A 6 13.59 -17.71 4.23
CA LYS A 6 14.97 -18.03 3.86
C LYS A 6 15.53 -16.73 3.33
N LEU A 7 16.55 -16.21 4.00
CA LEU A 7 17.31 -15.03 3.60
C LEU A 7 17.74 -15.16 2.12
N MET A 8 16.95 -14.61 1.20
CA MET A 8 17.36 -14.39 -0.19
C MET A 8 18.20 -13.11 -0.20
N VAL A 9 19.43 -13.23 0.30
CA VAL A 9 20.35 -12.10 0.39
C VAL A 9 21.32 -12.17 -0.77
N ALA A 10 21.34 -11.10 -1.58
CA ALA A 10 22.39 -10.92 -2.56
C ALA A 10 23.69 -10.59 -1.82
N GLN A 11 24.76 -11.36 -2.07
CA GLN A 11 26.06 -11.13 -1.44
C GLN A 11 26.85 -10.10 -2.21
N VAL A 12 27.45 -9.13 -1.51
CA VAL A 12 28.42 -8.20 -2.07
C VAL A 12 29.75 -8.41 -1.36
N LYS A 13 30.83 -8.55 -2.14
CA LYS A 13 32.19 -8.74 -1.64
C LYS A 13 32.92 -7.40 -1.74
N VAL A 14 33.09 -6.68 -0.63
CA VAL A 14 33.73 -5.36 -0.61
C VAL A 14 34.70 -5.23 0.57
N LYS A 15 35.73 -4.39 0.41
CA LYS A 15 36.61 -3.92 1.50
C LYS A 15 35.96 -2.71 2.17
N ASP A 16 35.96 -2.67 3.50
CA ASP A 16 35.11 -1.78 4.33
C ASP A 16 35.10 -0.27 4.01
N SER A 17 36.12 0.26 3.34
CA SER A 17 36.25 1.71 3.13
C SER A 17 35.29 2.31 2.09
N ASP A 18 34.62 1.50 1.25
CA ASP A 18 33.78 2.02 0.14
C ASP A 18 32.47 1.23 -0.09
N LEU A 19 31.98 0.55 0.95
CA LEU A 19 30.82 -0.35 0.85
C LEU A 19 29.54 0.36 0.37
N GLY A 20 29.29 1.59 0.84
CA GLY A 20 28.05 2.32 0.53
C GLY A 20 27.94 2.69 -0.95
N GLU A 21 29.02 3.19 -1.55
CA GLU A 21 29.05 3.54 -2.96
C GLU A 21 29.01 2.29 -3.85
N GLU A 22 29.66 1.21 -3.43
CA GLU A 22 29.61 -0.06 -4.15
C GLU A 22 28.21 -0.68 -4.15
N LEU A 23 27.48 -0.59 -3.03
CA LEU A 23 26.10 -1.06 -2.94
C LEU A 23 25.15 -0.25 -3.84
N LYS A 24 25.29 1.07 -3.88
CA LYS A 24 24.53 1.93 -4.80
C LYS A 24 24.81 1.60 -6.26
N LYS A 25 26.06 1.29 -6.61
CA LYS A 25 26.44 0.86 -7.98
C LYS A 25 25.91 -0.52 -8.32
N THR A 26 25.95 -1.46 -7.37
CA THR A 26 25.55 -2.86 -7.58
C THR A 26 24.03 -3.03 -7.64
N PHE A 27 23.30 -2.26 -6.82
CA PHE A 27 21.85 -2.34 -6.71
C PHE A 27 21.19 -0.96 -6.83
N PRO A 28 21.36 -0.26 -7.96
CA PRO A 28 20.84 1.10 -8.12
C PRO A 28 19.34 1.17 -7.84
N SER A 29 18.58 0.16 -8.29
CA SER A 29 17.13 0.07 -8.09
C SER A 29 16.66 -0.04 -6.64
N VAL A 30 17.52 -0.48 -5.71
CA VAL A 30 17.19 -0.53 -4.27
C VAL A 30 17.31 0.84 -3.62
N PHE A 31 18.17 1.71 -4.18
CA PHE A 31 18.42 3.06 -3.69
C PHE A 31 17.73 4.14 -4.51
N GLU A 32 16.90 3.76 -5.49
CA GLU A 32 16.04 4.70 -6.22
C GLU A 32 15.07 5.37 -5.24
N GLU A 33 14.87 6.68 -5.41
CA GLU A 33 13.90 7.43 -4.62
C GLU A 33 12.48 7.00 -4.98
N GLY A 34 11.69 6.60 -3.98
CA GLY A 34 10.29 6.24 -4.18
C GLY A 34 9.88 4.99 -3.40
N LEU A 35 8.65 4.54 -3.67
CA LEU A 35 8.13 3.29 -3.13
C LEU A 35 8.37 2.16 -4.13
N GLY A 36 8.91 1.04 -3.66
CA GLY A 36 9.01 -0.19 -4.44
C GLY A 36 7.73 -1.02 -4.39
N LEU A 37 7.53 -1.89 -5.38
CA LEU A 37 6.42 -2.85 -5.43
C LEU A 37 6.90 -4.24 -4.99
N CYS A 38 6.33 -4.78 -3.91
CA CYS A 38 6.58 -6.17 -3.54
C CYS A 38 5.87 -7.12 -4.52
N THR A 39 6.64 -7.91 -5.25
CA THR A 39 6.12 -8.89 -6.23
C THR A 39 6.17 -10.34 -5.72
N LYS A 40 6.77 -10.56 -4.56
CA LYS A 40 7.02 -11.91 -4.03
C LYS A 40 5.78 -12.54 -3.40
N GLU A 41 4.93 -11.72 -2.81
CA GLU A 41 3.75 -12.18 -2.08
C GLU A 41 2.57 -11.25 -2.35
N LYS A 42 1.36 -11.78 -2.18
CA LYS A 42 0.12 -11.01 -2.21
C LYS A 42 -0.50 -11.05 -0.82
N ALA A 43 -0.97 -9.90 -0.35
CA ALA A 43 -1.71 -9.82 0.90
C ALA A 43 -3.14 -10.35 0.68
N GLU A 44 -3.56 -11.30 1.50
CA GLU A 44 -4.95 -11.79 1.55
C GLU A 44 -5.60 -11.38 2.88
N LEU A 45 -6.78 -10.77 2.81
CA LEU A 45 -7.56 -10.40 3.98
C LEU A 45 -8.61 -11.48 4.26
N GLN A 46 -8.50 -12.12 5.43
CA GLN A 46 -9.44 -13.14 5.87
C GLN A 46 -10.52 -12.52 6.75
N LEU A 47 -11.80 -12.73 6.39
CA LEU A 47 -12.93 -12.25 7.17
C LEU A 47 -13.15 -13.11 8.40
N VAL A 48 -13.49 -12.49 9.52
CA VAL A 48 -14.00 -13.21 10.69
C VAL A 48 -15.36 -13.83 10.37
N GLN A 49 -15.69 -14.97 11.01
CA GLN A 49 -16.97 -15.64 10.77
C GLN A 49 -18.14 -14.68 11.03
N ASN A 50 -19.12 -14.70 10.12
CA ASN A 50 -20.31 -13.84 10.14
C ASN A 50 -20.05 -12.33 10.01
N ALA A 51 -18.87 -11.91 9.53
CA ALA A 51 -18.62 -10.52 9.17
C ALA A 51 -19.57 -10.06 8.04
N ARG A 52 -20.18 -8.90 8.22
CA ARG A 52 -21.02 -8.25 7.20
C ARG A 52 -20.36 -6.94 6.75
N PRO A 53 -20.30 -6.65 5.43
CA PRO A 53 -19.86 -5.35 4.94
C PRO A 53 -20.79 -4.25 5.48
N VAL A 54 -20.22 -3.15 5.93
CA VAL A 54 -21.00 -1.98 6.38
C VAL A 54 -20.52 -0.77 5.60
N PHE A 55 -21.41 -0.20 4.79
CA PHE A 55 -21.14 1.06 4.12
C PHE A 55 -21.10 2.20 5.15
N ARG A 56 -20.01 2.95 5.17
CA ARG A 56 -19.84 4.12 6.03
C ARG A 56 -19.58 5.33 5.16
N GLY A 57 -20.41 6.35 5.29
CA GLY A 57 -20.22 7.62 4.59
C GLY A 57 -18.91 8.31 4.98
N CYS A 58 -18.42 9.17 4.08
CA CYS A 58 -17.19 9.93 4.27
C CYS A 58 -17.23 10.75 5.57
N ARG A 59 -16.11 10.80 6.29
CA ARG A 59 -15.97 11.67 7.46
C ARG A 59 -15.81 13.13 6.98
N PRO A 60 -16.40 14.11 7.68
CA PRO A 60 -16.18 15.51 7.33
C PRO A 60 -14.71 15.88 7.54
N VAL A 61 -14.09 16.44 6.51
CA VAL A 61 -12.71 16.96 6.55
C VAL A 61 -12.76 18.44 6.90
N ALA A 62 -11.88 18.90 7.79
CA ALA A 62 -11.78 20.32 8.11
C ALA A 62 -11.37 21.11 6.86
N HIS A 63 -12.03 22.25 6.61
CA HIS A 63 -11.82 23.05 5.39
C HIS A 63 -10.34 23.37 5.12
N ALA A 64 -9.58 23.70 6.16
CA ALA A 64 -8.14 24.01 6.05
C ALA A 64 -7.27 22.82 5.62
N ALA A 65 -7.75 21.57 5.75
CA ALA A 65 -7.02 20.36 5.42
C ALA A 65 -7.45 19.73 4.09
N VAL A 66 -8.49 20.25 3.42
CA VAL A 66 -9.01 19.67 2.18
C VAL A 66 -7.93 19.64 1.10
N GLU A 67 -7.29 20.79 0.85
CA GLU A 67 -6.27 20.91 -0.19
C GLU A 67 -5.05 19.99 0.04
N SER A 68 -4.63 19.82 1.30
CA SER A 68 -3.49 18.95 1.61
C SER A 68 -3.84 17.47 1.46
N VAL A 69 -5.07 17.09 1.81
CA VAL A 69 -5.56 15.71 1.63
C VAL A 69 -5.71 15.38 0.16
N ASP A 70 -6.32 16.26 -0.63
CA ASP A 70 -6.54 16.03 -2.06
C ASP A 70 -5.21 15.89 -2.82
N LYS A 71 -4.22 16.74 -2.53
CA LYS A 71 -2.86 16.63 -3.10
C LYS A 71 -2.20 15.30 -2.80
N GLU A 72 -2.38 14.77 -1.60
CA GLU A 72 -1.80 13.48 -1.22
C GLU A 72 -2.53 12.31 -1.91
N LEU A 73 -3.86 12.38 -2.03
CA LEU A 73 -4.62 11.38 -2.78
C LEU A 73 -4.20 11.35 -4.25
N ASP A 74 -4.02 12.51 -4.89
CA ASP A 74 -3.52 12.63 -6.26
C ASP A 74 -2.11 12.03 -6.40
N ARG A 75 -1.22 12.31 -5.44
CA ARG A 75 0.13 11.72 -5.42
C ARG A 75 0.08 10.19 -5.36
N LEU A 76 -0.78 9.63 -4.50
CA LEU A 76 -0.93 8.17 -4.37
C LEU A 76 -1.56 7.53 -5.62
N LEU A 77 -2.49 8.23 -6.27
CA LEU A 77 -3.11 7.80 -7.53
C LEU A 77 -2.08 7.76 -8.67
N GLN A 78 -1.26 8.81 -8.80
CA GLN A 78 -0.18 8.88 -9.80
C GLN A 78 0.89 7.81 -9.58
N MET A 79 1.17 7.47 -8.32
CA MET A 79 2.07 6.37 -7.97
C MET A 79 1.46 4.98 -8.16
N GLY A 80 0.16 4.87 -8.46
CA GLY A 80 -0.54 3.59 -8.60
C GLY A 80 -0.70 2.81 -7.29
N VAL A 81 -0.58 3.48 -6.14
CA VAL A 81 -0.77 2.87 -4.81
C VAL A 81 -2.25 2.64 -4.53
N ILE A 82 -3.10 3.55 -4.98
CA ILE A 82 -4.56 3.46 -4.89
C ILE A 82 -5.19 3.55 -6.28
N ALA A 83 -6.40 3.04 -6.42
CA ALA A 83 -7.20 3.16 -7.65
C ALA A 83 -8.64 3.56 -7.30
N PRO A 84 -9.34 4.30 -8.18
CA PRO A 84 -10.75 4.60 -8.00
C PRO A 84 -11.56 3.30 -8.02
N MET A 85 -12.50 3.16 -7.10
CA MET A 85 -13.44 2.03 -7.05
C MET A 85 -14.85 2.55 -7.38
N GLY A 86 -15.61 1.77 -8.14
CA GLY A 86 -17.01 2.10 -8.44
C GLY A 86 -17.94 1.81 -7.26
N ASP A 87 -19.12 2.44 -7.26
CA ASP A 87 -20.10 2.36 -6.17
C ASP A 87 -20.64 0.94 -5.90
N ASP A 88 -20.48 0.03 -6.86
CA ASP A 88 -21.17 -1.25 -6.91
C ASP A 88 -20.43 -2.38 -6.16
N THR A 89 -19.16 -2.17 -5.78
CA THR A 89 -18.27 -3.24 -5.28
C THR A 89 -18.36 -3.50 -3.77
N MET A 90 -19.01 -2.61 -3.02
CA MET A 90 -19.42 -2.86 -1.63
C MET A 90 -20.93 -3.14 -1.65
N GLY A 91 -21.27 -4.42 -1.80
CA GLY A 91 -22.60 -4.95 -2.08
C GLY A 91 -23.77 -4.17 -1.47
N ASP A 92 -24.75 -3.91 -2.34
CA ASP A 92 -26.11 -3.47 -2.07
C ASP A 92 -26.79 -4.34 -0.99
N GLU A 93 -26.60 -3.98 0.28
CA GLU A 93 -27.56 -4.25 1.35
C GLU A 93 -28.07 -2.90 1.86
N ARG A 94 -28.67 -2.10 0.98
CA ARG A 94 -29.63 -1.07 1.41
C ARG A 94 -30.85 -1.79 2.00
N GLY A 95 -30.73 -2.20 3.26
CA GLY A 95 -31.89 -2.58 4.06
C GLY A 95 -32.95 -1.47 3.98
N PRO A 96 -34.25 -1.82 4.02
CA PRO A 96 -35.32 -0.85 3.81
C PRO A 96 -35.13 0.31 4.79
N ARG A 97 -35.09 1.54 4.25
CA ARG A 97 -35.22 2.74 5.06
C ARG A 97 -36.62 2.70 5.70
N SER A 98 -36.70 2.19 6.92
CA SER A 98 -37.84 2.43 7.78
C SER A 98 -37.89 3.93 8.09
N ILE A 99 -38.94 4.53 7.55
CA ILE A 99 -39.55 5.86 7.75
C ILE A 99 -38.95 6.68 8.88
#